data_AF-A0AAX6EC97-F1
#
_entry.id   AF-A0AAX6EC97-F1
#
_cell.length_a   1.000
_cell.length_b   1.000
_cell.length_c   1.000
_cell.angle_alpha   90.00
_cell.angle_beta   90.00
_cell.angle_gamma   90.00
#
_symmetry.space_group_name_H-M   'P 1'
#
loop_
_entity.id
_entity.type
_entity.pdbx_description
1 polymer ?
#
loop_
_entity_poly.entity_id
_entity_poly.type
_entity_poly.pdbx_seq_one_letter_code
_entity_poly.pdbx_strand_id
1 'polypeptide(L)'
;MRYWHPFTEEAIQQIKKDNVTKLVILPLYPQFSISTSGSSIRVLQRIFREDTYFEGLPVSIIESWYQREGYVKSMADLIEKELSSFLKPDEVMIFFSAHGVPVSYVEDSGDPYRDQMEDCISLIMDELKSRGINNPHTLAYQSRVGPVQWLKPYTDEVLVDLGQKGVKSLLAVPVSFVSEHIETLEEIDMEYKHLALESGIENWGRVPALGCTSSFISDLADAVLEALPSASAVSGKTQRNTSEDDLDPLQSVIKFFSGQS
;
A
#
# COMPACT_ATOMS: atom_id res chain seq x y z
N MET A 1 -6.90 3.33 13.30
CA MET A 1 -5.62 3.91 12.84
C MET A 1 -4.52 3.52 13.82
N ARG A 2 -3.30 3.29 13.35
CA ARG A 2 -2.21 2.75 14.19
C ARG A 2 -1.61 3.80 15.14
N TYR A 3 -1.54 5.05 14.71
CA TYR A 3 -0.81 6.15 15.39
C TYR A 3 -1.64 7.44 15.54
N TRP A 4 -2.92 7.43 15.18
CA TRP A 4 -3.81 8.58 15.35
C TRP A 4 -5.24 8.11 15.63
N HIS A 5 -6.11 9.04 16.03
CA HIS A 5 -7.52 8.75 16.23
C HIS A 5 -8.27 8.52 14.90
N PRO A 6 -9.30 7.65 14.89
CA PRO A 6 -9.61 6.70 15.96
C PRO A 6 -8.55 5.59 16.03
N PHE A 7 -8.05 5.30 17.23
CA PHE A 7 -7.06 4.25 17.48
C PHE A 7 -7.68 2.86 17.25
N THR A 8 -6.81 1.86 17.04
CA THR A 8 -7.24 0.46 16.92
C THR A 8 -8.09 0.02 18.11
N GLU A 9 -7.69 0.38 19.33
CA GLU A 9 -8.39 0.06 20.56
C GLU A 9 -9.79 0.69 20.62
N GLU A 10 -9.95 1.93 20.12
CA GLU A 10 -11.25 2.60 20.04
C GLU A 10 -12.19 1.88 19.06
N ALA A 11 -11.67 1.48 17.90
CA ALA A 11 -12.43 0.68 16.93
C ALA A 11 -12.83 -0.68 17.51
N ILE A 12 -11.95 -1.33 18.28
CA ILE A 12 -12.24 -2.59 18.98
C ILE A 12 -13.39 -2.42 19.99
N GLN A 13 -13.41 -1.33 20.76
CA GLN A 13 -14.53 -1.07 21.68
C GLN A 13 -15.84 -0.85 20.93
N GLN A 14 -15.80 -0.19 19.76
CA GLN A 14 -16.98 0.01 18.93
C GLN A 14 -17.50 -1.31 18.35
N ILE A 15 -16.61 -2.19 17.85
CA ILE A 15 -16.95 -3.54 17.37
C ILE A 15 -17.68 -4.35 18.45
N LYS A 16 -17.23 -4.26 19.70
CA LYS A 16 -17.90 -4.91 20.85
C LYS A 16 -19.27 -4.33 21.12
N LYS A 17 -19.37 -3.00 21.15
CA LYS A 17 -20.63 -2.29 21.41
C LYS A 17 -21.70 -2.62 20.37
N ASP A 18 -21.30 -2.81 19.12
CA ASP A 18 -22.20 -3.12 18.01
C ASP A 18 -22.55 -4.61 17.91
N ASN A 19 -22.00 -5.46 18.79
CA ASN A 19 -22.18 -6.92 18.79
C ASN A 19 -21.90 -7.56 17.41
N VAL A 20 -20.81 -7.12 16.78
CA VAL A 20 -20.38 -7.63 15.47
C VAL A 20 -20.21 -9.16 15.53
N THR A 21 -20.81 -9.87 14.57
CA THR A 21 -20.85 -11.34 14.53
C THR A 21 -19.87 -11.97 13.54
N LYS A 22 -19.31 -11.17 12.62
CA LYS A 22 -18.22 -11.53 11.72
C LYS A 22 -17.39 -10.29 11.42
N LEU A 23 -16.07 -10.44 11.35
CA LEU A 23 -15.15 -9.33 11.13
C LEU A 23 -14.26 -9.59 9.91
N VAL A 24 -14.11 -8.59 9.05
CA VAL A 24 -13.10 -8.59 7.98
C VAL A 24 -12.09 -7.49 8.29
N ILE A 25 -10.81 -7.85 8.34
CA ILE A 25 -9.71 -6.90 8.50
C ILE A 25 -9.20 -6.54 7.10
N LEU A 26 -9.40 -5.29 6.72
CA LEU A 26 -8.90 -4.71 5.47
C LEU A 26 -7.89 -3.59 5.79
N PRO A 27 -6.58 -3.86 5.72
CA PRO A 27 -5.57 -2.81 5.70
C PRO A 27 -5.74 -1.93 4.46
N LEU A 28 -5.67 -0.60 4.60
CA LEU A 28 -5.77 0.34 3.48
C LEU A 28 -4.41 0.57 2.76
N TYR A 29 -3.53 -0.42 2.83
CA TYR A 29 -2.29 -0.50 2.05
C TYR A 29 -2.50 -1.57 0.97
N PRO A 30 -2.44 -1.23 -0.33
CA PRO A 30 -2.64 -2.22 -1.39
C PRO A 30 -1.58 -3.32 -1.35
N GLN A 31 -0.32 -2.92 -1.16
CA GLN A 31 0.83 -3.80 -1.00
C GLN A 31 1.06 -4.08 0.49
N PHE A 32 1.32 -5.33 0.84
CA PHE A 32 1.70 -5.72 2.18
C PHE A 32 3.13 -5.26 2.49
N SER A 33 3.34 -4.69 3.68
CA SER A 33 4.65 -4.60 4.32
C SER A 33 4.56 -5.04 5.78
N ILE A 34 5.65 -5.61 6.30
CA ILE A 34 5.77 -5.95 7.72
C ILE A 34 5.63 -4.73 8.63
N SER A 35 5.96 -3.54 8.10
CA SER A 35 5.95 -2.26 8.80
C SER A 35 4.57 -1.59 8.84
N THR A 36 3.68 -1.92 7.89
CA THR A 36 2.34 -1.33 7.74
C THR A 36 1.24 -2.34 8.11
N SER A 37 0.77 -3.12 7.15
CA SER A 37 -0.27 -4.16 7.32
C SER A 37 0.15 -5.16 8.39
N GLY A 38 1.39 -5.67 8.32
CA GLY A 38 1.90 -6.63 9.29
C GLY A 38 1.91 -6.08 10.73
N SER A 39 2.31 -4.82 10.92
CA SER A 39 2.30 -4.16 12.24
C SER A 39 0.88 -4.06 12.81
N SER A 40 -0.08 -3.66 11.97
CA SER A 40 -1.49 -3.52 12.37
C SER A 40 -2.13 -4.87 12.70
N ILE A 41 -1.86 -5.89 11.88
CA ILE A 41 -2.37 -7.25 12.08
C ILE A 41 -1.81 -7.86 13.38
N ARG A 42 -0.52 -7.70 13.68
CA ARG A 42 0.08 -8.19 14.93
C ARG A 42 -0.58 -7.59 16.18
N VAL A 43 -0.93 -6.30 16.15
CA VAL A 43 -1.66 -5.66 17.24
C VAL A 43 -3.04 -6.28 17.42
N LEU A 44 -3.78 -6.50 16.33
CA LEU A 44 -5.10 -7.13 16.36
C LEU A 44 -5.02 -8.58 16.86
N GLN A 45 -4.06 -9.37 16.38
CA GLN A 45 -3.82 -10.74 16.86
C GLN A 45 -3.56 -10.79 18.37
N ARG A 46 -2.77 -9.85 18.90
CA ARG A 46 -2.54 -9.73 20.35
C ARG A 46 -3.86 -9.45 21.09
N ILE A 47 -4.62 -8.46 20.63
CA ILE A 47 -5.93 -8.09 21.23
C ILE A 47 -6.86 -9.31 21.23
N PHE A 48 -7.02 -9.97 20.08
CA PHE A 48 -7.91 -11.13 19.94
C PHE A 48 -7.50 -12.30 20.83
N ARG A 49 -6.20 -12.50 21.06
CA ARG A 49 -5.67 -13.54 21.94
C ARG A 49 -5.90 -13.23 23.42
N GLU A 50 -5.85 -11.95 23.80
CA GLU A 50 -5.92 -11.51 25.19
C GLU A 50 -7.36 -11.31 25.69
N ASP A 51 -8.29 -11.11 24.77
CA ASP A 51 -9.65 -10.67 25.05
C ASP A 51 -10.68 -11.74 24.63
N THR A 52 -11.28 -12.38 25.63
CA THR A 52 -12.20 -13.52 25.44
C THR A 52 -13.47 -13.16 24.67
N TYR A 53 -13.79 -11.86 24.51
CA TYR A 53 -14.88 -11.44 23.62
C TYR A 53 -14.70 -11.95 22.19
N PHE A 54 -13.45 -12.03 21.72
CA PHE A 54 -13.14 -12.44 20.35
C PHE A 54 -13.05 -13.96 20.19
N GLU A 55 -13.06 -14.73 21.27
CA GLU A 55 -13.00 -16.19 21.19
C GLU A 55 -14.22 -16.73 20.43
N GLY A 56 -13.95 -17.47 19.35
CA GLY A 56 -15.01 -17.98 18.48
C GLY A 56 -15.58 -16.97 17.46
N LEU A 57 -15.21 -15.69 17.52
CA LEU A 57 -15.64 -14.71 16.50
C LEU A 57 -15.01 -15.09 15.15
N PRO A 58 -15.81 -15.25 14.07
CA PRO A 58 -15.27 -15.45 12.74
C PRO A 58 -14.58 -14.19 12.22
N VAL A 59 -13.29 -14.32 11.88
CA VAL A 59 -12.46 -13.24 11.35
C VAL A 59 -11.82 -13.69 10.04
N SER A 60 -11.81 -12.83 9.04
CA SER A 60 -10.92 -12.94 7.87
C SER A 60 -10.02 -11.72 7.75
N ILE A 61 -8.87 -11.90 7.11
CA ILE A 61 -7.90 -10.84 6.84
C ILE A 61 -7.61 -10.82 5.35
N ILE A 62 -7.67 -9.61 4.77
CA ILE A 62 -7.18 -9.34 3.42
C ILE A 62 -5.74 -8.84 3.60
N GLU A 63 -4.75 -9.65 3.22
CA GLU A 63 -3.34 -9.33 3.48
C GLU A 63 -2.81 -8.24 2.54
N SER A 64 -3.15 -8.35 1.26
CA SER A 64 -2.87 -7.39 0.21
C SER A 64 -3.97 -7.44 -0.86
N TRP A 65 -4.06 -6.41 -1.68
CA TRP A 65 -5.11 -6.26 -2.69
C TRP A 65 -4.68 -5.40 -3.90
N TYR A 66 -3.38 -5.15 -4.06
CA TYR A 66 -2.82 -4.36 -5.16
C TYR A 66 -3.13 -4.90 -6.58
N GLN A 67 -3.51 -6.16 -6.70
CA GLN A 67 -3.79 -6.84 -7.96
C GLN A 67 -5.25 -6.71 -8.40
N ARG A 68 -6.11 -6.15 -7.55
CA ARG A 68 -7.54 -6.10 -7.83
C ARG A 68 -7.81 -5.26 -9.07
N GLU A 69 -8.63 -5.81 -9.96
CA GLU A 69 -8.94 -5.21 -11.25
C GLU A 69 -9.53 -3.80 -11.09
N GLY A 70 -10.43 -3.59 -10.12
CA GLY A 70 -11.02 -2.28 -9.87
C GLY A 70 -10.01 -1.24 -9.38
N TYR A 71 -9.09 -1.61 -8.49
CA TYR A 71 -7.96 -0.77 -8.09
C TYR A 71 -7.05 -0.41 -9.28
N VAL A 72 -6.59 -1.41 -10.04
CA VAL A 72 -5.70 -1.21 -11.20
C VAL A 72 -6.34 -0.28 -12.24
N LYS A 73 -7.61 -0.52 -12.58
CA LYS A 73 -8.36 0.32 -13.52
C LYS A 73 -8.56 1.74 -13.00
N SER A 74 -8.87 1.90 -11.71
CA SER A 74 -9.04 3.22 -11.11
C SER A 74 -7.73 4.02 -11.11
N MET A 75 -6.60 3.38 -10.86
CA MET A 75 -5.28 4.02 -10.99
C MET A 75 -4.99 4.42 -12.44
N ALA A 76 -5.26 3.53 -13.40
CA ALA A 76 -5.09 3.81 -14.81
C ALA A 76 -5.99 4.98 -15.29
N ASP A 77 -7.25 5.05 -14.82
CA ASP A 77 -8.17 6.15 -15.12
C ASP A 77 -7.61 7.50 -14.66
N LEU A 78 -7.05 7.56 -13.45
CA LEU A 78 -6.46 8.78 -12.91
C LEU A 78 -5.18 9.17 -13.67
N ILE A 79 -4.33 8.21 -14.00
CA ILE A 79 -3.11 8.45 -14.78
C ILE A 79 -3.46 8.98 -16.17
N GLU A 80 -4.38 8.32 -16.88
CA GLU A 80 -4.85 8.73 -18.21
C GLU A 80 -5.44 10.14 -18.19
N LYS A 81 -6.28 10.43 -17.19
CA LYS A 81 -6.86 11.76 -17.01
C LYS A 81 -5.78 12.82 -16.82
N GLU A 82 -4.80 12.60 -15.93
CA GLU A 82 -3.76 13.60 -15.67
C GLU A 82 -2.79 13.73 -16.86
N LEU A 83 -2.47 12.64 -17.57
CA LEU A 83 -1.70 12.70 -18.82
C LEU A 83 -2.36 13.61 -19.85
N SER A 84 -3.69 13.55 -19.99
CA SER A 84 -4.43 14.37 -20.95
C SER A 84 -4.35 15.89 -20.68
N SER A 85 -3.92 16.28 -19.48
CA SER A 85 -3.72 17.69 -19.13
C SER A 85 -2.42 18.29 -19.69
N PHE A 86 -1.46 17.44 -20.11
CA PHE A 86 -0.21 17.89 -20.70
C PHE A 86 -0.42 18.29 -22.16
N LEU A 87 0.36 19.28 -22.63
CA LEU A 87 0.32 19.71 -24.04
C LEU A 87 0.75 18.59 -25.01
N LYS A 88 1.66 17.72 -24.56
CA LYS A 88 2.17 16.59 -25.32
C LYS A 88 2.16 15.32 -24.46
N PRO A 89 0.99 14.69 -24.28
CA PRO A 89 0.84 13.53 -23.40
C PRO A 89 1.81 12.39 -23.74
N ASP A 90 2.06 12.13 -25.03
CA ASP A 90 2.93 11.03 -25.49
C ASP A 90 4.42 11.21 -25.13
N GLU A 91 4.86 12.43 -24.84
CA GLU A 91 6.26 12.72 -24.44
C GLU A 91 6.47 12.66 -22.92
N VAL A 92 5.40 12.48 -22.13
CA VAL A 92 5.47 12.47 -20.67
C VAL A 92 6.07 11.15 -20.16
N MET A 93 6.99 11.22 -19.21
CA MET A 93 7.42 10.05 -18.47
C MET A 93 6.58 9.89 -17.21
N ILE A 94 6.07 8.68 -16.97
CA ILE A 94 5.33 8.32 -15.76
C ILE A 94 6.35 7.98 -14.67
N PHE A 95 6.23 8.62 -13.51
CA PHE A 95 7.14 8.47 -12.39
C PHE A 95 6.39 7.92 -11.18
N PHE A 96 6.49 6.63 -10.94
CA PHE A 96 5.91 6.01 -9.74
C PHE A 96 6.77 6.35 -8.52
N SER A 97 6.16 7.01 -7.53
CA SER A 97 6.79 7.29 -6.25
C SER A 97 6.17 6.40 -5.18
N ALA A 98 6.97 5.50 -4.63
CA ALA A 98 6.58 4.59 -3.57
C ALA A 98 7.28 4.93 -2.26
N HIS A 99 6.67 4.69 -1.11
CA HIS A 99 7.38 4.91 0.15
C HIS A 99 8.51 3.89 0.31
N GLY A 100 9.70 4.34 0.71
CA GLY A 100 10.82 3.43 0.93
C GLY A 100 10.54 2.47 2.09
N VAL A 101 11.24 1.33 2.10
CA VAL A 101 11.42 0.51 3.29
C VAL A 101 12.91 0.19 3.48
N PRO A 102 13.37 -0.09 4.71
CA PRO A 102 14.71 -0.61 4.94
C PRO A 102 14.97 -1.88 4.13
N VAL A 103 16.18 -2.00 3.55
CA VAL A 103 16.57 -3.17 2.76
C VAL A 103 16.48 -4.46 3.57
N SER A 104 16.84 -4.40 4.86
CA SER A 104 16.76 -5.54 5.77
C SER A 104 15.34 -6.10 5.93
N TYR A 105 14.29 -5.30 5.71
CA TYR A 105 12.92 -5.82 5.74
C TYR A 105 12.70 -6.78 4.57
N VAL A 106 13.18 -6.44 3.39
CA VAL A 106 13.03 -7.27 2.19
C VAL A 106 14.00 -8.45 2.21
N GLU A 107 15.29 -8.20 2.45
CA GLU A 107 16.34 -9.21 2.33
C GLU A 107 16.42 -10.16 3.54
N ASP A 108 16.32 -9.63 4.76
CA ASP A 108 16.49 -10.43 5.97
C ASP A 108 15.16 -10.95 6.52
N SER A 109 14.09 -10.16 6.40
CA SER A 109 12.78 -10.47 7.00
C SER A 109 11.75 -11.00 6.00
N GLY A 110 12.09 -11.07 4.70
CA GLY A 110 11.21 -11.59 3.66
C GLY A 110 9.97 -10.73 3.39
N ASP A 111 10.05 -9.41 3.62
CA ASP A 111 8.95 -8.48 3.32
C ASP A 111 8.65 -8.48 1.80
N PRO A 112 7.43 -8.87 1.37
CA PRO A 112 7.07 -8.95 -0.05
C PRO A 112 6.83 -7.58 -0.70
N TYR A 113 6.94 -6.47 0.05
CA TYR A 113 6.58 -5.13 -0.40
C TYR A 113 7.19 -4.74 -1.74
N ARG A 114 8.50 -4.99 -1.95
CA ARG A 114 9.18 -4.66 -3.22
C ARG A 114 8.53 -5.41 -4.39
N ASP A 115 8.40 -6.72 -4.26
CA ASP A 115 7.92 -7.57 -5.34
C ASP A 115 6.44 -7.28 -5.63
N GLN A 116 5.61 -7.02 -4.61
CA GLN A 116 4.23 -6.58 -4.77
C GLN A 116 4.11 -5.18 -5.40
N MET A 117 5.03 -4.26 -5.09
CA MET A 117 5.07 -2.93 -5.68
C MET A 117 5.40 -2.99 -7.18
N GLU A 118 6.41 -3.78 -7.55
CA GLU A 118 6.81 -3.96 -8.94
C GLU A 118 5.70 -4.65 -9.76
N ASP A 119 5.07 -5.69 -9.22
CA ASP A 119 3.92 -6.37 -9.85
C ASP A 119 2.71 -5.43 -9.99
N CYS A 120 2.39 -4.64 -8.95
CA CYS A 120 1.36 -3.62 -9.00
C CYS A 120 1.57 -2.62 -10.14
N ILE A 121 2.80 -2.12 -10.30
CA ILE A 121 3.14 -1.17 -11.36
C ILE A 121 3.03 -1.84 -12.73
N SER A 122 3.49 -3.10 -12.86
CA SER A 122 3.34 -3.86 -14.10
C SER A 122 1.86 -3.96 -14.50
N LEU A 123 0.97 -4.31 -13.57
CA LEU A 123 -0.46 -4.43 -13.84
C LEU A 123 -1.09 -3.09 -14.26
N ILE A 124 -0.72 -1.98 -13.61
CA ILE A 124 -1.18 -0.63 -13.99
C ILE A 124 -0.68 -0.26 -15.39
N MET A 125 0.59 -0.53 -15.68
CA MET A 125 1.17 -0.24 -17.00
C MET A 125 0.59 -1.11 -18.11
N ASP A 126 0.27 -2.37 -17.83
CA ASP A 126 -0.41 -3.26 -18.79
C ASP A 126 -1.84 -2.79 -19.08
N GLU A 127 -2.57 -2.33 -18.06
CA GLU A 127 -3.89 -1.71 -18.24
C GLU A 127 -3.79 -0.44 -19.09
N LEU A 128 -2.84 0.47 -18.81
CA LEU A 128 -2.59 1.67 -19.62
C LEU A 128 -2.25 1.32 -21.08
N LYS A 129 -1.39 0.32 -21.28
CA LYS A 129 -1.01 -0.15 -22.61
C LYS A 129 -2.21 -0.70 -23.38
N SER A 130 -3.12 -1.41 -22.71
CA SER A 130 -4.37 -1.90 -23.32
C SER A 130 -5.27 -0.76 -23.83
N ARG A 131 -5.13 0.44 -23.25
CA ARG A 131 -5.83 1.68 -23.63
C ARG A 131 -5.07 2.51 -24.68
N GLY A 132 -3.92 2.04 -25.14
CA GLY A 132 -3.08 2.73 -26.12
C GLY A 132 -2.05 3.70 -25.52
N ILE A 133 -1.91 3.75 -24.20
CA ILE A 133 -0.97 4.62 -23.50
C ILE A 133 0.35 3.85 -23.34
N ASN A 134 1.39 4.29 -24.05
CA ASN A 134 2.69 3.60 -24.13
C ASN A 134 3.84 4.44 -23.55
N ASN A 135 3.51 5.37 -22.66
CA ASN A 135 4.49 6.25 -22.02
C ASN A 135 5.58 5.44 -21.30
N PRO A 136 6.85 5.88 -21.35
CA PRO A 136 7.89 5.28 -20.53
C PRO A 136 7.59 5.52 -19.05
N HIS A 137 7.99 4.59 -18.20
CA HIS A 137 7.83 4.72 -16.75
C HIS A 137 9.11 4.38 -16.00
N THR A 138 9.19 4.86 -14.76
CA THR A 138 10.20 4.43 -13.79
C THR A 138 9.58 4.40 -12.38
N LEU A 139 10.23 3.68 -11.47
CA LEU A 139 9.88 3.59 -10.06
C LEU A 139 11.03 4.14 -9.22
N ALA A 140 10.70 4.93 -8.21
CA ALA A 140 11.63 5.31 -7.15
C ALA A 140 10.95 5.30 -5.78
N TYR A 141 11.80 5.25 -4.75
CA TYR A 141 11.40 5.15 -3.35
C TYR A 141 11.72 6.46 -2.61
N GLN A 142 10.69 7.03 -1.96
CA GLN A 142 10.76 8.30 -1.23
C GLN A 142 10.87 8.11 0.29
N SER A 143 11.00 9.23 1.02
CA SER A 143 10.85 9.32 2.47
C SER A 143 11.81 8.43 3.30
N ARG A 144 13.08 8.34 2.91
CA ARG A 144 14.14 7.63 3.68
C ARG A 144 14.54 8.41 4.94
N VAL A 145 14.68 7.71 6.08
CA VAL A 145 15.06 8.31 7.37
C VAL A 145 16.18 7.54 8.05
N GLY A 146 17.13 8.28 8.63
CA GLY A 146 18.21 7.70 9.44
C GLY A 146 19.32 7.03 8.61
N PRO A 147 20.29 6.39 9.28
CA PRO A 147 21.53 5.92 8.65
C PRO A 147 21.42 4.52 8.01
N VAL A 148 20.25 3.87 8.08
CA VAL A 148 20.06 2.52 7.54
C VAL A 148 19.96 2.53 6.02
N GLN A 149 20.24 1.40 5.37
CA GLN A 149 20.06 1.28 3.94
C GLN A 149 18.58 1.10 3.59
N TRP A 150 18.08 1.91 2.66
CA TRP A 150 16.71 1.89 2.17
C TRP A 150 16.65 1.34 0.73
N LEU A 151 15.47 0.87 0.31
CA LEU A 151 15.24 0.46 -1.07
C LEU A 151 15.58 1.59 -2.06
N LYS A 152 16.17 1.16 -3.17
CA LYS A 152 16.62 2.01 -4.27
C LYS A 152 15.81 1.70 -5.53
N PRO A 153 15.73 2.63 -6.49
CA PRO A 153 16.41 3.93 -6.51
C PRO A 153 15.68 4.99 -5.68
N TYR A 154 16.39 6.03 -5.23
CA TYR A 154 15.82 7.07 -4.37
C TYR A 154 15.18 8.18 -5.20
N THR A 155 14.00 8.66 -4.79
CA THR A 155 13.23 9.64 -5.56
C THR A 155 14.02 10.92 -5.87
N ASP A 156 14.72 11.48 -4.89
CA ASP A 156 15.56 12.67 -5.07
C ASP A 156 16.68 12.46 -6.10
N GLU A 157 17.40 11.34 -6.02
CA GLU A 157 18.48 11.01 -6.96
C GLU A 157 17.96 10.74 -8.38
N VAL A 158 16.81 10.07 -8.52
CA VAL A 158 16.21 9.78 -9.83
C VAL A 158 15.72 11.06 -10.50
N LEU A 159 15.10 11.99 -9.77
CA LEU A 159 14.63 13.24 -10.34
C LEU A 159 15.77 14.07 -10.94
N VAL A 160 16.91 14.13 -10.24
CA VAL A 160 18.12 14.80 -10.75
C VAL A 160 18.65 14.12 -12.02
N ASP A 161 18.76 12.80 -12.00
CA ASP A 161 19.25 12.01 -13.14
C ASP A 161 18.34 12.14 -14.38
N LEU A 162 17.01 12.10 -14.20
CA LEU A 162 16.05 12.28 -15.30
C LEU A 162 16.15 13.67 -15.92
N GLY A 163 16.27 14.71 -15.09
CA GLY A 163 16.46 16.08 -15.57
C GLY A 163 17.75 16.24 -16.37
N GLN A 164 18.87 15.67 -15.87
CA GLN A 164 20.16 15.67 -16.58
C GLN A 164 20.13 14.87 -17.89
N LYS A 165 19.32 13.82 -17.97
CA LYS A 165 19.07 13.05 -19.19
C LYS A 165 18.13 13.74 -20.18
N GLY A 166 17.59 14.90 -19.83
CA GLY A 166 16.77 15.73 -20.71
C GLY A 166 15.28 15.40 -20.71
N VAL A 167 14.78 14.66 -19.70
CA VAL A 167 13.33 14.47 -19.53
C VAL A 167 12.69 15.83 -19.22
N LYS A 168 11.70 16.22 -20.03
CA LYS A 168 11.05 17.54 -19.93
C LYS A 168 9.69 17.52 -19.26
N SER A 169 9.01 16.40 -19.29
CA SER A 169 7.65 16.27 -18.75
C SER A 169 7.58 15.02 -17.87
N LEU A 170 7.19 15.21 -16.61
CA LEU A 170 7.07 14.13 -15.63
C LEU A 170 5.69 14.14 -14.99
N LEU A 171 5.05 12.97 -14.92
CA LEU A 171 3.82 12.74 -14.18
C LEU A 171 4.11 11.85 -12.97
N ALA A 172 4.11 12.42 -11.78
CA ALA A 172 4.30 11.69 -10.54
C ALA A 172 3.04 10.90 -10.14
N VAL A 173 3.20 9.64 -9.78
CA VAL A 173 2.13 8.73 -9.36
C VAL A 173 2.40 8.22 -7.95
N PRO A 174 1.69 8.72 -6.91
CA PRO A 174 1.79 8.14 -5.58
C PRO A 174 1.07 6.79 -5.54
N VAL A 175 1.84 5.69 -5.52
CA VAL A 175 1.31 4.32 -5.70
C VAL A 175 1.17 3.52 -4.39
N SER A 176 1.83 3.97 -3.32
CA SER A 176 1.85 3.25 -2.02
C SER A 176 0.65 3.52 -1.10
N PHE A 177 -0.18 4.51 -1.42
CA PHE A 177 -1.24 4.98 -0.53
C PHE A 177 -2.47 5.42 -1.33
N VAL A 178 -3.63 5.31 -0.71
CA VAL A 178 -4.93 5.58 -1.36
C VAL A 178 -5.59 6.88 -0.94
N SER A 179 -5.01 7.62 -0.01
CA SER A 179 -5.50 8.91 0.47
C SER A 179 -4.38 9.94 0.40
N GLU A 180 -4.72 11.22 0.30
CA GLU A 180 -3.75 12.31 0.43
C GLU A 180 -3.18 12.35 1.86
N HIS A 181 -1.88 12.62 1.97
CA HIS A 181 -1.14 12.71 3.23
C HIS A 181 0.07 13.64 3.07
N ILE A 182 0.91 13.76 4.09
CA ILE A 182 2.05 14.69 4.06
C ILE A 182 3.00 14.36 2.91
N GLU A 183 3.29 13.08 2.69
CA GLU A 183 4.16 12.63 1.62
C GLU A 183 3.61 12.88 0.20
N THR A 184 2.32 13.14 0.00
CA THR A 184 1.79 13.59 -1.31
C THR A 184 1.72 15.10 -1.44
N LEU A 185 1.16 15.77 -0.43
CA LEU A 185 0.86 17.21 -0.48
C LEU A 185 2.09 18.09 -0.23
N GLU A 186 3.08 17.56 0.48
CA GLU A 186 4.31 18.27 0.82
C GLU A 186 5.48 17.70 0.02
N GLU A 187 5.83 16.42 0.21
CA GLU A 187 7.03 15.88 -0.45
C GLU A 187 6.88 15.89 -1.98
N ILE A 188 5.78 15.36 -2.54
CA ILE A 188 5.61 15.33 -4.01
C ILE A 188 5.26 16.71 -4.58
N ASP A 189 4.25 17.39 -4.03
CA ASP A 189 3.73 18.65 -4.59
C ASP A 189 4.63 19.86 -4.36
N MET A 190 5.51 19.82 -3.34
CA MET A 190 6.42 20.92 -3.02
C MET A 190 7.88 20.52 -3.22
N GLU A 191 8.42 19.60 -2.43
CA GLU A 191 9.87 19.32 -2.40
C GLU A 191 10.36 18.70 -3.72
N TYR A 192 9.75 17.61 -4.17
CA TYR A 192 10.12 16.89 -5.38
C TYR A 192 9.76 17.64 -6.64
N LYS A 193 8.63 18.34 -6.66
CA LYS A 193 8.32 19.27 -7.74
C LYS A 193 9.39 20.34 -7.87
N HIS A 194 9.82 20.94 -6.76
CA HIS A 194 10.88 21.96 -6.79
C HIS A 194 12.19 21.37 -7.32
N LEU A 195 12.63 20.23 -6.77
CA LEU A 195 13.84 19.54 -7.21
C LEU A 195 13.80 19.15 -8.69
N ALA A 196 12.66 18.65 -9.17
CA ALA A 196 12.46 18.28 -10.57
C ALA A 196 12.65 19.49 -11.50
N LEU A 197 12.03 20.62 -11.16
CA LEU A 197 12.14 21.85 -11.94
C LEU A 197 13.58 22.39 -11.95
N GLU A 198 14.27 22.37 -10.81
CA GLU A 198 15.69 22.75 -10.72
C GLU A 198 16.61 21.82 -11.52
N SER A 199 16.22 20.56 -11.66
CA SER A 199 17.01 19.54 -12.38
C SER A 199 16.81 19.57 -13.89
N GLY A 200 15.89 20.39 -14.41
CA GLY A 200 15.68 20.58 -15.85
C GLY A 200 14.39 19.98 -16.43
N ILE A 201 13.51 19.44 -15.57
CA ILE A 201 12.12 19.12 -15.93
C ILE A 201 11.34 20.44 -16.05
N GLU A 202 10.47 20.55 -17.04
CA GLU A 202 9.73 21.78 -17.36
C GLU A 202 8.25 21.66 -17.03
N ASN A 203 7.68 20.47 -17.25
CA ASN A 203 6.27 20.18 -17.01
C ASN A 203 6.15 19.11 -15.92
N TRP A 204 5.47 19.46 -14.84
CA TRP A 204 5.22 18.56 -13.71
C TRP A 204 3.72 18.39 -13.51
N GLY A 205 3.30 17.13 -13.40
CA GLY A 205 1.96 16.75 -12.98
C GLY A 205 2.04 15.74 -11.84
N ARG A 206 0.97 15.64 -11.06
CA ARG A 206 0.81 14.60 -10.04
C ARG A 206 -0.57 13.98 -10.16
N VAL A 207 -0.61 12.66 -10.15
CA VAL A 207 -1.86 11.90 -10.03
C VAL A 207 -2.41 12.06 -8.61
N PRO A 208 -3.69 12.46 -8.44
CA PRO A 208 -4.30 12.51 -7.12
C PRO A 208 -4.32 11.11 -6.50
N ALA A 209 -4.29 11.04 -5.16
CA ALA A 209 -4.58 9.78 -4.50
C ALA A 209 -6.01 9.31 -4.86
N LEU A 210 -6.24 7.99 -4.88
CA LEU A 210 -7.54 7.42 -5.24
C LEU A 210 -8.72 8.04 -4.48
N GLY A 211 -8.53 8.33 -3.20
CA GLY A 211 -9.46 9.04 -2.35
C GLY A 211 -10.85 8.41 -2.39
N CYS A 212 -11.83 9.20 -2.83
CA CYS A 212 -13.24 8.79 -2.90
C CYS A 212 -13.67 8.33 -4.31
N THR A 213 -12.75 7.85 -5.15
CA THR A 213 -13.07 7.32 -6.48
C THR A 213 -14.07 6.17 -6.35
N SER A 214 -15.22 6.29 -7.03
CA SER A 214 -16.35 5.37 -6.81
C SER A 214 -16.07 3.93 -7.24
N SER A 215 -15.33 3.72 -8.34
CA SER A 215 -14.89 2.40 -8.79
C SER A 215 -13.95 1.74 -7.78
N PHE A 216 -13.02 2.50 -7.22
CA PHE A 216 -12.13 2.03 -6.15
C PHE A 216 -12.89 1.65 -4.88
N ILE A 217 -13.81 2.50 -4.41
CA ILE A 217 -14.63 2.19 -3.22
C ILE A 217 -15.46 0.92 -3.46
N SER A 218 -16.03 0.77 -4.65
CA SER A 218 -16.84 -0.41 -4.99
C SER A 218 -15.98 -1.67 -4.99
N ASP A 219 -14.76 -1.61 -5.54
CA ASP A 219 -13.83 -2.74 -5.54
C ASP A 219 -13.35 -3.13 -4.14
N LEU A 220 -13.15 -2.18 -3.23
CA LEU A 220 -12.88 -2.49 -1.81
C LEU A 220 -14.09 -3.16 -1.14
N ALA A 221 -15.31 -2.73 -1.46
CA ALA A 221 -16.51 -3.38 -0.94
C ALA A 221 -16.61 -4.83 -1.44
N ASP A 222 -16.34 -5.06 -2.72
CA ASP A 222 -16.29 -6.41 -3.30
C ASP A 222 -15.21 -7.27 -2.62
N ALA A 223 -14.01 -6.72 -2.36
CA ALA A 223 -12.96 -7.41 -1.61
C ALA A 223 -13.44 -7.90 -0.24
N VAL A 224 -14.17 -7.05 0.50
CA VAL A 224 -14.71 -7.40 1.82
C VAL A 224 -15.79 -8.49 1.70
N LEU A 225 -16.67 -8.39 0.71
CA LEU A 225 -17.73 -9.38 0.47
C LEU A 225 -17.15 -10.75 0.07
N GLU A 226 -16.12 -10.76 -0.77
CA GLU A 226 -15.37 -11.96 -1.19
C GLU A 226 -14.61 -12.62 -0.03
N ALA A 227 -14.08 -11.82 0.91
CA ALA A 227 -13.36 -12.31 2.08
C ALA A 227 -14.29 -12.77 3.23
N LEU A 228 -15.56 -12.37 3.23
CA LEU A 228 -16.47 -12.70 4.34
C LEU A 228 -16.74 -14.22 4.50
N PRO A 229 -16.87 -15.03 3.44
CA PRO A 229 -17.05 -16.48 3.54
C PRO A 229 -15.83 -17.23 4.09
N SER A 230 -14.61 -16.68 3.97
CA SER A 230 -13.38 -17.31 4.50
C SER A 230 -13.13 -17.04 5.98
N ALA A 231 -13.99 -16.24 6.63
CA ALA A 231 -13.87 -15.90 8.04
C ALA A 231 -13.91 -17.15 8.93
N SER A 232 -12.86 -17.31 9.73
CA SER A 232 -12.65 -18.48 10.59
C SER A 232 -12.61 -18.06 12.05
N ALA A 233 -13.09 -18.94 12.93
CA ALA A 233 -13.18 -18.66 14.36
C ALA A 233 -11.79 -18.39 14.95
N VAL A 234 -11.65 -17.26 15.66
CA VAL A 234 -10.44 -16.97 16.43
C VAL A 234 -10.25 -18.05 17.51
N SER A 235 -9.06 -18.65 17.52
CA SER A 235 -8.68 -19.63 18.53
C SER A 235 -8.41 -18.96 19.87
N GLY A 236 -9.06 -19.43 20.93
CA GLY A 236 -8.78 -19.01 22.31
C GLY A 236 -7.40 -19.48 22.80
N LYS A 237 -7.00 -19.03 24.01
CA LYS A 237 -5.74 -19.44 24.66
C LYS A 237 -5.73 -20.95 24.94
N THR A 238 -5.28 -21.74 23.95
CA THR A 238 -4.81 -23.10 24.18
C THR A 238 -3.28 -23.04 24.31
N GLN A 239 -2.73 -23.61 25.38
CA GLN A 239 -1.30 -23.61 25.70
C GLN A 239 -0.43 -23.96 24.47
N ARG A 240 0.27 -22.97 23.90
CA ARG A 240 1.44 -23.21 23.05
C ARG A 240 2.64 -22.55 23.72
N ASN A 241 3.63 -23.36 24.10
CA ASN A 241 4.96 -22.89 24.50
C ASN A 241 5.53 -22.06 23.34
N THR A 242 5.68 -20.76 23.54
CA THR A 242 6.30 -19.88 22.55
C THR A 242 7.82 -20.03 22.65
N SER A 243 8.44 -20.79 21.75
CA SER A 243 9.81 -20.51 21.32
C SER A 243 9.78 -19.28 20.40
N GLU A 244 10.84 -18.48 20.42
CA GLU A 244 11.01 -17.21 19.69
C GLU A 244 11.04 -17.34 18.15
N ASP A 245 10.59 -18.45 17.57
CA ASP A 245 10.76 -18.82 16.15
C ASP A 245 9.58 -18.44 15.22
N ASP A 246 8.50 -17.81 15.70
CA ASP A 246 7.40 -17.33 14.84
C ASP A 246 7.74 -15.96 14.19
N LEU A 247 8.88 -15.89 13.49
CA LEU A 247 9.36 -14.69 12.79
C LEU A 247 8.76 -14.52 11.38
N ASP A 248 7.94 -15.45 10.90
CA ASP A 248 7.23 -15.33 9.63
C ASP A 248 5.80 -14.78 9.87
N PRO A 249 5.55 -13.48 9.64
CA PRO A 249 4.24 -12.89 9.84
C PRO A 249 3.16 -13.51 8.97
N LEU A 250 3.47 -14.04 7.77
CA LEU A 250 2.49 -14.68 6.88
C LEU A 250 2.07 -16.05 7.44
N GLN A 251 3.04 -16.85 7.90
CA GLN A 251 2.70 -18.11 8.58
C GLN A 251 1.96 -17.89 9.90
N SER A 252 2.26 -16.80 10.62
CA SER A 252 1.57 -16.47 11.87
C SER A 252 0.08 -16.19 11.65
N VAL A 253 -0.29 -15.54 10.53
CA VAL A 253 -1.69 -15.25 10.17
C VAL A 253 -2.42 -16.54 9.82
N ILE A 254 -1.85 -17.37 8.95
CA ILE A 254 -2.44 -18.66 8.57
C ILE A 254 -2.61 -19.56 9.80
N LYS A 255 -1.59 -19.69 10.67
CA LYS A 255 -1.66 -20.53 11.88
C LYS A 255 -2.66 -20.01 12.92
N PHE A 256 -2.82 -18.70 13.05
CA PHE A 256 -3.74 -18.09 14.03
C PHE A 256 -5.22 -18.33 13.69
N PHE A 257 -5.58 -18.32 12.40
CA PHE A 257 -6.98 -18.52 11.95
C PHE A 257 -7.33 -19.95 11.51
N SER A 258 -6.33 -20.77 11.16
CA SER A 258 -6.59 -22.15 10.69
C SER A 258 -6.66 -23.20 11.80
N GLY A 259 -6.29 -22.87 13.04
CA GLY A 259 -6.26 -23.81 14.16
C GLY A 259 -5.26 -24.96 13.99
N GLN A 260 -4.44 -24.98 12.92
CA GLN A 260 -3.42 -26.01 12.75
C GLN A 260 -2.23 -25.72 13.68
N SER A 261 -1.86 -26.76 14.43
CA SER A 261 -0.70 -26.82 15.33
C SER A 261 0.47 -27.51 14.66
#